data_AF-A0A0F9FXJ0-F1
#
_entry.id   AF-A0A0F9FXJ0-F1
#
_cell.length_a   1.000
_cell.length_b   1.000
_cell.length_c   1.000
_cell.angle_alpha   90.00
_cell.angle_beta   90.00
_cell.angle_gamma   90.00
#
_symmetry.space_group_name_H-M   'P 1'
#
loop_
_entity.id
_entity.type
_entity.pdbx_description
1 polymer ?
#
loop_
_entity_poly.entity_id
_entity_poly.type
_entity_poly.pdbx_seq_one_letter_code
_entity_poly.pdbx_strand_id
1 'polypeptide(L)'
;GVQEAGEKRIPSEMEQLKSVGGYNANVRLKHVPEEIKNAFENYPYIKWQFMRRRKSKRVQDIGVLKGKGKGPILLLGSGPSLDKAQPLLKNWNGAIICSGSHATTCVHAGKDPTYIMELDHRGRAAQLNSNWWRGRDTSLINQPTQAPEIARFWKWKTYYFWKMVADVALHQQIIPAAFGEWIKTYLIVFSCSVPAQMGLAYMMGYSPIILVGCDFGIDRFRAWHYEKREAWIGGHDGWWPRMWPFGKWVQQPVQSLSTEHVVRAENGVMTCAVQAYYKRSLLCGWRLDQGQVFEAVWGLNRGEPKTSILEEFVKVDMEETIESQGANLKELVLTQKEIRYRCDKYLTRQKTYAMPLGPEGTGAGVGVVLQEMNNWRKTLPMYARTLEQAGKKIDLIGLTAYYDQLERENKAEAKAKKAKEGQDG
;
A
#
# COMPACT_ATOMS: atom_id res chain seq x y z
N GLY A 1 36.85 40.32 -27.84
CA GLY A 1 35.70 39.44 -28.06
C GLY A 1 36.17 38.01 -27.95
N VAL A 2 35.82 37.33 -26.86
CA VAL A 2 35.78 35.88 -26.75
C VAL A 2 34.60 35.58 -25.83
N GLN A 3 33.54 34.98 -26.38
CA GLN A 3 32.40 34.49 -25.61
C GLN A 3 32.86 33.28 -24.80
N GLU A 4 32.82 33.36 -23.48
CA GLU A 4 32.92 32.19 -22.61
C GLU A 4 31.68 31.31 -22.84
N ALA A 5 31.92 30.13 -23.43
CA ALA A 5 30.94 29.08 -23.51
C ALA A 5 30.67 28.57 -22.10
N GLY A 6 29.54 28.98 -21.52
CA GLY A 6 29.08 28.46 -20.24
C GLY A 6 28.93 26.94 -20.32
N GLU A 7 29.72 26.23 -19.54
CA GLU A 7 29.55 24.80 -19.31
C GLU A 7 28.14 24.54 -18.79
N LYS A 8 27.28 23.99 -19.66
CA LYS A 8 26.02 23.40 -19.22
C LYS A 8 26.35 22.18 -18.37
N ARG A 9 26.42 22.40 -17.05
CA ARG A 9 26.53 21.35 -16.04
C ARG A 9 25.38 20.37 -16.25
N ILE A 10 25.70 19.18 -16.75
CA ILE A 10 24.75 18.06 -16.82
C ILE A 10 24.43 17.71 -15.36
N PRO A 11 23.16 17.79 -14.92
CA PRO A 11 22.80 17.48 -13.53
C PRO A 11 23.23 16.06 -13.22
N SER A 12 23.90 15.88 -12.08
CA SER A 12 24.26 14.53 -11.60
C SER A 12 22.99 13.69 -11.45
N GLU A 13 23.06 12.35 -11.63
CA GLU A 13 21.92 11.44 -11.35
C GLU A 13 21.30 11.69 -9.95
N MET A 14 22.12 12.17 -9.01
CA MET A 14 21.72 12.62 -7.67
C MET A 14 20.81 13.86 -7.64
N GLU A 15 20.97 14.82 -8.56
CA GLU A 15 20.06 15.97 -8.68
C GLU A 15 18.74 15.59 -9.36
N GLN A 16 18.75 14.58 -10.24
CA GLN A 16 17.53 14.03 -10.81
C GLN A 16 16.71 13.27 -9.75
N LEU A 17 17.36 12.54 -8.84
CA LEU A 17 16.72 11.82 -7.72
C LEU A 17 16.17 12.75 -6.62
N LYS A 18 16.71 13.96 -6.46
CA LYS A 18 16.25 14.93 -5.44
C LYS A 18 14.90 15.59 -5.75
N SER A 19 14.38 15.44 -6.97
CA SER A 19 12.99 15.77 -7.25
C SER A 19 12.15 14.49 -7.18
N VAL A 20 11.05 14.51 -6.42
CA VAL A 20 10.09 13.39 -6.39
C VAL A 20 9.54 13.07 -7.79
N GLY A 21 9.58 14.04 -8.70
CA GLY A 21 9.34 13.84 -10.14
C GLY A 21 10.33 12.87 -10.81
N GLY A 22 11.61 12.88 -10.43
CA GLY A 22 12.65 11.99 -10.97
C GLY A 22 12.55 10.54 -10.50
N TYR A 23 12.20 10.30 -9.23
CA TYR A 23 11.93 8.94 -8.74
C TYR A 23 10.78 8.28 -9.53
N ASN A 24 9.68 9.01 -9.73
CA ASN A 24 8.55 8.52 -10.53
C ASN A 24 8.92 8.34 -12.00
N ALA A 25 9.74 9.20 -12.60
CA ALA A 25 10.20 9.03 -13.98
C ALA A 25 11.06 7.76 -14.16
N ASN A 26 12.02 7.53 -13.28
CA ASN A 26 12.88 6.34 -13.34
C ASN A 26 12.12 5.03 -13.10
N VAL A 27 11.18 5.04 -12.15
CA VAL A 27 10.28 3.91 -11.92
C VAL A 27 9.40 3.67 -13.15
N ARG A 28 8.83 4.71 -13.76
CA ARG A 28 8.04 4.59 -15.00
C ARG A 28 8.86 3.99 -16.14
N LEU A 29 10.06 4.50 -16.39
CA LEU A 29 10.94 4.01 -17.46
C LEU A 29 11.33 2.53 -17.29
N LYS A 30 11.51 2.08 -16.05
CA LYS A 30 11.88 0.68 -15.76
C LYS A 30 10.68 -0.27 -15.70
N HIS A 31 9.54 0.17 -15.17
CA HIS A 31 8.41 -0.70 -14.88
C HIS A 31 7.44 -0.81 -16.06
N VAL A 32 7.14 0.31 -16.75
CA VAL A 32 6.11 0.34 -17.80
C VAL A 32 6.40 -0.64 -18.94
N PRO A 33 7.63 -0.77 -19.48
CA PRO A 33 7.90 -1.75 -20.54
C PRO A 33 7.61 -3.20 -20.13
N GLU A 34 7.97 -3.56 -18.91
CA GLU A 34 7.74 -4.89 -18.36
C GLU A 34 6.24 -5.13 -18.06
N GLU A 35 5.53 -4.12 -17.57
CA GLU A 35 4.07 -4.17 -17.38
C GLU A 35 3.31 -4.31 -18.70
N ILE A 36 3.75 -3.64 -19.76
CA ILE A 36 3.21 -3.81 -21.11
C ILE A 36 3.40 -5.26 -21.56
N LYS A 37 4.64 -5.76 -21.51
CA LYS A 37 4.97 -7.14 -21.89
C LYS A 37 4.08 -8.14 -21.13
N ASN A 38 4.00 -8.00 -19.80
CA ASN A 38 3.18 -8.84 -18.94
C ASN A 38 1.69 -8.79 -19.32
N ALA A 39 1.15 -7.60 -19.60
CA ALA A 39 -0.24 -7.46 -20.02
C ALA A 39 -0.53 -8.19 -21.35
N PHE A 40 0.35 -8.06 -22.34
CA PHE A 40 0.24 -8.78 -23.61
C PHE A 40 0.29 -10.30 -23.40
N GLU A 41 1.23 -10.79 -22.60
CA GLU A 41 1.35 -12.22 -22.30
C GLU A 41 0.17 -12.78 -21.49
N ASN A 42 -0.41 -11.97 -20.61
CA ASN A 42 -1.55 -12.35 -19.78
C ASN A 42 -2.88 -12.28 -20.53
N TYR A 43 -3.01 -11.43 -21.56
CA TYR A 43 -4.26 -11.21 -22.27
C TYR A 43 -4.98 -12.49 -22.71
N PRO A 44 -4.38 -13.41 -23.51
CA PRO A 44 -5.09 -14.61 -23.95
C PRO A 44 -5.50 -15.51 -22.78
N TYR A 45 -4.68 -15.57 -21.73
CA TYR A 45 -4.94 -16.39 -20.55
C TYR A 45 -6.09 -15.83 -19.70
N ILE A 46 -6.07 -14.53 -19.40
CA ILE A 46 -7.12 -13.85 -18.64
C ILE A 46 -8.44 -13.89 -19.42
N LYS A 47 -8.40 -13.56 -20.72
CA LYS A 47 -9.58 -13.67 -21.60
C LYS A 47 -10.16 -15.08 -21.55
N TRP A 48 -9.34 -16.11 -21.72
CA TRP A 48 -9.77 -17.50 -21.65
C TRP A 48 -10.40 -17.84 -20.29
N GLN A 49 -9.81 -17.36 -19.19
CA GLN A 49 -10.36 -17.55 -17.85
C GLN A 49 -11.77 -16.93 -17.72
N PHE A 50 -11.97 -15.68 -18.16
CA PHE A 50 -13.29 -15.04 -18.09
C PHE A 50 -14.32 -15.71 -19.02
N MET A 51 -13.92 -16.11 -20.24
CA MET A 51 -14.82 -16.70 -21.23
C MET A 51 -15.28 -18.12 -20.87
N ARG A 52 -14.34 -19.03 -20.56
CA ARG A 52 -14.71 -20.44 -20.26
C ARG A 52 -15.31 -20.63 -18.88
N ARG A 53 -15.05 -19.73 -17.93
CA ARG A 53 -15.39 -19.93 -16.51
C ARG A 53 -16.46 -19.00 -15.99
N ARG A 54 -17.22 -18.38 -16.89
CA ARG A 54 -18.39 -17.57 -16.55
C ARG A 54 -19.38 -18.31 -15.64
N LYS A 55 -19.42 -19.66 -15.71
CA LYS A 55 -20.19 -20.51 -14.79
C LYS A 55 -19.53 -20.79 -13.43
N SER A 56 -18.20 -20.83 -13.34
CA SER A 56 -17.51 -21.33 -12.13
C SER A 56 -17.23 -20.29 -11.05
N LYS A 57 -17.53 -19.00 -11.29
CA LYS A 57 -17.25 -17.85 -10.38
C LYS A 57 -15.80 -17.79 -9.88
N ARG A 58 -14.86 -18.51 -10.50
CA ARG A 58 -13.46 -18.58 -10.04
C ARG A 58 -12.73 -17.28 -10.33
N VAL A 59 -13.01 -16.66 -11.47
CA VAL A 59 -12.34 -15.45 -11.94
C VAL A 59 -13.38 -14.38 -12.16
N GLN A 60 -13.22 -13.24 -11.49
CA GLN A 60 -14.20 -12.16 -11.50
C GLN A 60 -13.50 -10.80 -11.49
N ASP A 61 -14.21 -9.76 -11.92
CA ASP A 61 -13.85 -8.39 -11.56
C ASP A 61 -13.94 -8.22 -10.03
N ILE A 62 -13.05 -7.41 -9.46
CA ILE A 62 -13.00 -7.18 -8.01
C ILE A 62 -14.24 -6.44 -7.48
N GLY A 63 -14.95 -5.69 -8.33
CA GLY A 63 -16.15 -4.93 -7.95
C GLY A 63 -17.26 -5.81 -7.39
N VAL A 64 -17.25 -7.12 -7.68
CA VAL A 64 -18.18 -8.08 -7.05
C VAL A 64 -18.00 -8.20 -5.54
N LEU A 65 -16.91 -7.68 -4.97
CA LEU A 65 -16.63 -7.67 -3.54
C LEU A 65 -17.11 -6.42 -2.81
N LYS A 66 -17.56 -5.39 -3.54
CA LYS A 66 -17.98 -4.11 -2.96
C LYS A 66 -19.07 -4.32 -1.90
N GLY A 67 -18.84 -3.80 -0.69
CA GLY A 67 -19.77 -3.90 0.46
C GLY A 67 -19.99 -5.30 1.04
N LYS A 68 -19.15 -6.30 0.71
CA LYS A 68 -19.27 -7.68 1.22
C LYS A 68 -18.41 -8.00 2.45
N GLY A 69 -17.42 -7.19 2.73
CA GLY A 69 -16.60 -7.24 3.94
C GLY A 69 -17.44 -6.97 5.18
N LYS A 70 -17.10 -7.66 6.28
CA LYS A 70 -17.79 -7.52 7.56
C LYS A 70 -16.75 -7.57 8.69
N GLY A 71 -16.95 -6.74 9.69
CA GLY A 71 -16.09 -6.68 10.86
C GLY A 71 -14.69 -6.14 10.58
N PRO A 72 -13.77 -6.29 11.55
CA PRO A 72 -12.41 -5.80 11.44
C PRO A 72 -11.56 -6.62 10.46
N ILE A 73 -10.53 -5.97 9.91
CA ILE A 73 -9.56 -6.58 9.01
C ILE A 73 -8.14 -6.17 9.37
N LEU A 74 -7.20 -7.12 9.31
CA LEU A 74 -5.77 -6.84 9.42
C LEU A 74 -5.19 -6.62 8.03
N LEU A 75 -4.41 -5.54 7.87
CA LEU A 75 -3.58 -5.29 6.70
C LEU A 75 -2.11 -5.46 7.10
N LEU A 76 -1.43 -6.40 6.45
CA LEU A 76 -0.04 -6.74 6.80
C LEU A 76 0.97 -5.95 5.95
N GLY A 77 1.80 -5.18 6.65
CA GLY A 77 3.01 -4.53 6.13
C GLY A 77 4.29 -5.29 6.51
N SER A 78 5.42 -4.82 5.99
CA SER A 78 6.72 -5.50 6.12
C SER A 78 7.64 -4.97 7.22
N GLY A 79 7.10 -4.24 8.19
CA GLY A 79 7.83 -3.66 9.32
C GLY A 79 8.10 -4.68 10.43
N PRO A 80 9.13 -4.44 11.26
CA PRO A 80 9.62 -5.39 12.26
C PRO A 80 8.60 -5.74 13.35
N SER A 81 7.58 -4.90 13.59
CA SER A 81 6.53 -5.22 14.54
C SER A 81 5.76 -6.50 14.16
N LEU A 82 5.76 -6.88 12.87
CA LEU A 82 5.15 -8.11 12.41
C LEU A 82 5.84 -9.37 12.96
N ASP A 83 7.13 -9.34 13.26
CA ASP A 83 7.85 -10.51 13.81
C ASP A 83 7.31 -10.92 15.18
N LYS A 84 6.83 -9.94 15.96
CA LYS A 84 6.19 -10.16 17.25
C LYS A 84 4.70 -10.46 17.12
N ALA A 85 4.04 -9.85 16.13
CA ALA A 85 2.61 -10.06 15.89
C ALA A 85 2.28 -11.43 15.24
N GLN A 86 3.19 -11.98 14.42
CA GLN A 86 2.94 -13.21 13.67
C GLN A 86 2.43 -14.39 14.53
N PRO A 87 2.95 -14.71 15.73
CA PRO A 87 2.49 -15.89 16.48
C PRO A 87 1.05 -15.73 17.00
N LEU A 88 0.53 -14.50 17.03
CA LEU A 88 -0.83 -14.20 17.46
C LEU A 88 -1.85 -14.35 16.33
N LEU A 89 -1.42 -14.39 15.06
CA LEU A 89 -2.34 -14.39 13.91
C LEU A 89 -3.26 -15.61 13.88
N LYS A 90 -2.83 -16.78 14.40
CA LYS A 90 -3.70 -17.97 14.55
C LYS A 90 -4.94 -17.72 15.40
N ASN A 91 -4.89 -16.76 16.31
CA ASN A 91 -6.00 -16.42 17.21
C ASN A 91 -6.93 -15.35 16.60
N TRP A 92 -6.58 -14.77 15.44
CA TRP A 92 -7.43 -13.82 14.75
C TRP A 92 -8.54 -14.53 13.97
N ASN A 93 -9.80 -14.19 14.21
CA ASN A 93 -10.94 -14.75 13.49
C ASN A 93 -11.36 -13.89 12.29
N GLY A 94 -11.00 -12.61 12.28
CA GLY A 94 -11.33 -11.69 11.20
C GLY A 94 -10.56 -11.96 9.90
N ALA A 95 -10.78 -11.06 8.93
CA ALA A 95 -10.11 -11.13 7.64
C ALA A 95 -8.66 -10.64 7.72
N ILE A 96 -7.83 -11.08 6.77
CA ILE A 96 -6.45 -10.61 6.58
C ILE A 96 -6.23 -10.32 5.09
N ILE A 97 -5.69 -9.13 4.78
CA ILE A 97 -5.08 -8.82 3.47
C ILE A 97 -3.57 -8.74 3.66
N CYS A 98 -2.83 -9.41 2.78
CA CYS A 98 -1.38 -9.35 2.76
C CYS A 98 -0.85 -9.34 1.32
N SER A 99 0.43 -9.00 1.10
CA SER A 99 1.08 -9.25 -0.19
C SER A 99 1.58 -10.70 -0.29
N GLY A 100 1.99 -11.15 -1.48
CA GLY A 100 2.52 -12.51 -1.68
C GLY A 100 3.66 -12.88 -0.74
N SER A 101 4.58 -11.94 -0.49
CA SER A 101 5.71 -12.14 0.42
C SER A 101 5.32 -12.41 1.87
N HIS A 102 4.09 -12.08 2.30
CA HIS A 102 3.60 -12.35 3.66
C HIS A 102 2.68 -13.57 3.71
N ALA A 103 2.24 -14.07 2.56
CA ALA A 103 1.23 -15.12 2.48
C ALA A 103 1.70 -16.41 3.15
N THR A 104 2.97 -16.80 2.90
CA THR A 104 3.60 -17.97 3.56
C THR A 104 3.86 -17.74 5.04
N THR A 105 4.17 -16.51 5.47
CA THR A 105 4.29 -16.15 6.90
C THR A 105 2.96 -16.32 7.63
N CYS A 106 1.84 -15.88 7.05
CA CYS A 106 0.52 -16.09 7.66
C CYS A 106 0.24 -17.59 7.87
N VAL A 107 0.49 -18.38 6.82
CA VAL A 107 0.32 -19.83 6.84
C VAL A 107 1.19 -20.48 7.91
N HIS A 108 2.47 -20.08 7.98
CA HIS A 108 3.40 -20.56 9.02
C HIS A 108 2.87 -20.25 10.42
N ALA A 109 2.33 -19.05 10.60
CA ALA A 109 1.72 -18.60 11.84
C ALA A 109 0.40 -19.31 12.18
N GLY A 110 -0.10 -20.21 11.34
CA GLY A 110 -1.34 -20.96 11.56
C GLY A 110 -2.62 -20.23 11.14
N LYS A 111 -2.51 -19.19 10.31
CA LYS A 111 -3.67 -18.44 9.80
C LYS A 111 -3.57 -18.24 8.29
N ASP A 112 -4.55 -18.74 7.54
CA ASP A 112 -4.63 -18.46 6.11
C ASP A 112 -5.07 -17.00 5.87
N PRO A 113 -4.39 -16.24 4.97
CA PRO A 113 -4.87 -14.92 4.60
C PRO A 113 -6.18 -15.05 3.81
N THR A 114 -7.12 -14.12 4.03
CA THR A 114 -8.37 -14.07 3.25
C THR A 114 -8.08 -13.62 1.81
N TYR A 115 -7.20 -12.63 1.69
CA TYR A 115 -6.80 -12.05 0.41
C TYR A 115 -5.29 -11.91 0.32
N ILE A 116 -4.72 -12.36 -0.80
CA ILE A 116 -3.34 -12.07 -1.20
C ILE A 116 -3.40 -11.04 -2.31
N MET A 117 -2.75 -9.91 -2.14
CA MET A 117 -2.74 -8.81 -3.11
C MET A 117 -1.39 -8.67 -3.79
N GLU A 118 -1.38 -8.82 -5.12
CA GLU A 118 -0.19 -8.71 -5.95
C GLU A 118 -0.19 -7.42 -6.75
N LEU A 119 0.67 -6.48 -6.38
CA LEU A 119 0.80 -5.18 -7.04
C LEU A 119 2.07 -5.03 -7.88
N ASP A 120 3.18 -5.57 -7.42
CA ASP A 120 4.46 -5.41 -8.09
C ASP A 120 4.54 -6.35 -9.28
N HIS A 121 4.58 -5.82 -10.49
CA HIS A 121 4.72 -6.54 -11.75
C HIS A 121 5.88 -7.56 -11.82
N ARG A 122 6.83 -7.50 -10.88
CA ARG A 122 7.95 -8.44 -10.71
C ARG A 122 7.72 -9.50 -9.63
N GLY A 123 6.50 -9.60 -9.13
CA GLY A 123 6.08 -10.63 -8.19
C GLY A 123 6.41 -12.01 -8.76
N ARG A 124 6.99 -12.89 -7.93
CA ARG A 124 7.42 -14.21 -8.39
C ARG A 124 6.47 -15.26 -7.89
N ALA A 125 6.08 -16.21 -8.76
CA ALA A 125 5.26 -17.35 -8.34
C ALA A 125 5.92 -18.13 -7.19
N ALA A 126 7.25 -18.10 -7.09
CA ALA A 126 8.01 -18.65 -5.97
C ALA A 126 7.58 -18.12 -4.59
N GLN A 127 7.19 -16.85 -4.48
CA GLN A 127 6.68 -16.25 -3.22
C GLN A 127 5.36 -16.89 -2.79
N LEU A 128 4.59 -17.40 -3.76
CA LEU A 128 3.34 -18.12 -3.55
C LEU A 128 3.53 -19.63 -3.64
N ASN A 129 4.74 -20.15 -3.90
CA ASN A 129 4.99 -21.56 -4.22
C ASN A 129 4.97 -22.44 -2.97
N SER A 130 3.79 -22.57 -2.38
CA SER A 130 3.44 -23.68 -1.53
C SER A 130 2.42 -24.53 -2.28
N ASN A 131 2.59 -25.86 -2.27
CA ASN A 131 1.55 -26.77 -2.77
C ASN A 131 0.28 -26.74 -1.87
N TRP A 132 0.22 -25.83 -0.90
CA TRP A 132 -0.71 -25.82 0.21
C TRP A 132 -1.95 -24.94 0.00
N TRP A 133 -2.00 -24.17 -1.08
CA TRP A 133 -3.19 -23.36 -1.37
C TRP A 133 -4.40 -24.22 -1.77
N ARG A 134 -4.20 -25.49 -2.12
CA ARG A 134 -5.30 -26.42 -2.40
C ARG A 134 -6.11 -26.66 -1.12
N GLY A 135 -7.40 -26.32 -1.17
CA GLY A 135 -8.34 -26.52 -0.05
C GLY A 135 -8.44 -25.33 0.89
N ARG A 136 -7.63 -24.28 0.69
CA ARG A 136 -7.69 -23.04 1.47
C ARG A 136 -8.71 -22.07 0.90
N ASP A 137 -9.38 -21.32 1.76
CA ASP A 137 -10.29 -20.24 1.38
C ASP A 137 -9.55 -18.90 1.24
N THR A 138 -8.47 -18.91 0.44
CA THR A 138 -7.68 -17.73 0.12
C THR A 138 -7.97 -17.29 -1.30
N SER A 139 -8.20 -15.99 -1.49
CA SER A 139 -8.39 -15.40 -2.81
C SER A 139 -7.17 -14.58 -3.24
N LEU A 140 -6.81 -14.67 -4.52
CA LEU A 140 -5.82 -13.78 -5.11
C LEU A 140 -6.51 -12.51 -5.64
N ILE A 141 -5.99 -11.35 -5.26
CA ILE A 141 -6.31 -10.05 -5.83
C ILE A 141 -5.17 -9.68 -6.77
N ASN A 142 -5.45 -9.64 -8.07
CA ASN A 142 -4.43 -9.54 -9.10
C ASN A 142 -4.73 -8.42 -10.11
N GLN A 143 -3.72 -8.03 -10.89
CA GLN A 143 -3.86 -7.11 -12.00
C GLN A 143 -3.31 -7.69 -13.31
N PRO A 144 -3.80 -7.23 -14.49
CA PRO A 144 -3.36 -7.76 -15.79
C PRO A 144 -1.87 -7.59 -16.11
N THR A 145 -1.21 -6.57 -15.53
CA THR A 145 0.21 -6.29 -15.79
C THR A 145 1.15 -7.09 -14.88
N GLN A 146 0.64 -8.04 -14.09
CA GLN A 146 1.48 -8.90 -13.26
C GLN A 146 2.36 -9.87 -14.04
N ALA A 147 3.44 -10.33 -13.41
CA ALA A 147 4.25 -11.43 -13.93
C ALA A 147 3.35 -12.62 -14.34
N PRO A 148 3.41 -13.10 -15.60
CA PRO A 148 2.46 -14.10 -16.10
C PRO A 148 2.46 -15.42 -15.33
N GLU A 149 3.61 -15.77 -14.75
CA GLU A 149 3.76 -16.90 -13.83
C GLU A 149 2.79 -16.85 -12.64
N ILE A 150 2.46 -15.69 -12.07
CA ILE A 150 1.52 -15.55 -10.95
C ILE A 150 0.12 -15.95 -11.38
N ALA A 151 -0.36 -15.37 -12.48
CA ALA A 151 -1.69 -15.65 -13.03
C ALA A 151 -1.82 -17.13 -13.43
N ARG A 152 -0.76 -17.69 -14.03
CA ARG A 152 -0.72 -19.10 -14.44
C ARG A 152 -0.60 -20.03 -13.23
N PHE A 153 0.16 -19.68 -12.20
CA PHE A 153 0.34 -20.48 -11.00
C PHE A 153 -0.95 -20.58 -10.19
N TRP A 154 -1.61 -19.46 -9.90
CA TRP A 154 -2.75 -19.44 -8.99
C TRP A 154 -3.97 -20.17 -9.57
N LYS A 155 -4.31 -21.32 -8.99
CA LYS A 155 -5.40 -22.18 -9.46
C LYS A 155 -6.73 -21.98 -8.71
N TRP A 156 -6.85 -20.97 -7.87
CA TRP A 156 -8.04 -20.76 -7.02
C TRP A 156 -8.77 -19.47 -7.39
N LYS A 157 -9.59 -18.97 -6.46
CA LYS A 157 -10.38 -17.76 -6.67
C LYS A 157 -9.46 -16.57 -6.94
N THR A 158 -9.75 -15.84 -7.99
CA THR A 158 -8.99 -14.66 -8.40
C THR A 158 -9.95 -13.53 -8.71
N TYR A 159 -9.67 -12.37 -8.13
CA TYR A 159 -10.34 -11.13 -8.49
C TYR A 159 -9.34 -10.23 -9.19
N TYR A 160 -9.73 -9.76 -10.37
CA TYR A 160 -8.94 -8.83 -11.14
C TYR A 160 -9.44 -7.41 -10.96
N PHE A 161 -8.49 -6.49 -10.92
CA PHE A 161 -8.70 -5.05 -11.08
C PHE A 161 -7.61 -4.53 -12.01
N TRP A 162 -7.75 -3.33 -12.56
CA TRP A 162 -6.59 -2.67 -13.15
C TRP A 162 -6.09 -1.55 -12.23
N LYS A 163 -4.77 -1.40 -12.14
CA LYS A 163 -4.20 -0.29 -11.39
C LYS A 163 -4.42 1.02 -12.14
N MET A 164 -4.77 2.07 -11.43
CA MET A 164 -4.82 3.43 -11.94
C MET A 164 -3.61 4.20 -11.43
N VAL A 165 -2.71 4.58 -12.35
CA VAL A 165 -1.59 5.49 -12.08
C VAL A 165 -1.80 6.71 -12.96
N ALA A 166 -1.87 7.88 -12.34
CA ALA A 166 -2.04 9.14 -13.06
C ALA A 166 -0.89 9.35 -14.06
N ASP A 167 -1.24 9.91 -15.22
CA ASP A 167 -0.33 10.31 -16.29
C ASP A 167 0.47 9.15 -16.92
N VAL A 168 -0.04 7.93 -16.83
CA VAL A 168 0.53 6.76 -17.50
C VAL A 168 -0.50 6.17 -18.45
N ALA A 169 -0.31 6.40 -19.76
CA ALA A 169 -1.25 5.99 -20.81
C ALA A 169 -1.58 4.48 -20.78
N LEU A 170 -0.62 3.64 -20.36
CA LEU A 170 -0.86 2.22 -20.13
C LEU A 170 -2.09 1.99 -19.25
N HIS A 171 -2.18 2.66 -18.10
CA HIS A 171 -3.24 2.45 -17.10
C HIS A 171 -4.53 3.20 -17.42
N GLN A 172 -4.44 4.33 -18.12
CA GLN A 172 -5.61 5.17 -18.42
C GLN A 172 -6.32 4.78 -19.71
N GLN A 173 -5.60 4.23 -20.69
CA GLN A 173 -6.13 3.99 -22.04
C GLN A 173 -5.96 2.52 -22.46
N ILE A 174 -4.73 1.99 -22.40
CA ILE A 174 -4.42 0.69 -22.99
C ILE A 174 -5.06 -0.45 -22.20
N ILE A 175 -4.86 -0.51 -20.88
CA ILE A 175 -5.43 -1.59 -20.05
C ILE A 175 -6.97 -1.55 -20.06
N PRO A 176 -7.65 -0.40 -19.89
CA PRO A 176 -9.11 -0.33 -20.05
C PRO A 176 -9.58 -0.75 -21.44
N ALA A 177 -8.89 -0.36 -22.52
CA ALA A 177 -9.26 -0.77 -23.87
C ALA A 177 -9.10 -2.28 -24.10
N ALA A 178 -8.02 -2.88 -23.58
CA ALA A 178 -7.74 -4.30 -23.74
C ALA A 178 -8.59 -5.19 -22.83
N PHE A 179 -8.80 -4.81 -21.56
CA PHE A 179 -9.40 -5.67 -20.55
C PHE A 179 -10.77 -5.20 -20.03
N GLY A 180 -11.22 -4.01 -20.44
CA GLY A 180 -12.41 -3.31 -19.92
C GLY A 180 -13.74 -4.05 -20.10
N GLU A 181 -13.78 -5.02 -21.01
CA GLU A 181 -14.94 -5.89 -21.18
C GLU A 181 -15.18 -6.78 -19.94
N TRP A 182 -14.11 -7.24 -19.29
CA TRP A 182 -14.16 -8.25 -18.21
C TRP A 182 -13.78 -7.73 -16.84
N ILE A 183 -12.76 -6.88 -16.81
CA ILE A 183 -12.29 -6.17 -15.61
C ILE A 183 -12.84 -4.77 -15.79
N LYS A 184 -13.56 -4.23 -14.82
CA LYS A 184 -14.24 -2.91 -14.89
C LYS A 184 -13.84 -2.01 -13.74
N THR A 185 -13.41 -2.62 -12.64
CA THR A 185 -13.04 -1.90 -11.43
C THR A 185 -11.54 -1.59 -11.47
N TYR A 186 -11.22 -0.37 -11.04
CA TYR A 186 -9.85 0.08 -10.89
C TYR A 186 -9.56 0.43 -9.44
N LEU A 187 -8.29 0.32 -9.06
CA LEU A 187 -7.78 0.80 -7.78
C LEU A 187 -6.71 1.84 -8.04
N ILE A 188 -6.77 2.98 -7.35
CA ILE A 188 -5.67 3.93 -7.31
C ILE A 188 -4.58 3.28 -6.47
N VAL A 189 -3.45 2.99 -7.10
CA VAL A 189 -2.32 2.39 -6.39
C VAL A 189 -1.29 3.46 -6.09
N PHE A 190 -0.76 3.40 -4.88
CA PHE A 190 0.35 4.24 -4.46
C PHE A 190 1.63 3.40 -4.43
N SER A 191 2.72 3.99 -3.95
CA SER A 191 4.05 3.41 -4.10
C SER A 191 4.37 2.21 -3.21
N CYS A 192 3.47 1.84 -2.30
CA CYS A 192 3.54 0.59 -1.53
C CYS A 192 2.18 -0.11 -1.50
N SER A 193 2.17 -1.38 -1.10
CA SER A 193 0.95 -2.21 -1.15
C SER A 193 -0.10 -1.84 -0.13
N VAL A 194 0.30 -1.39 1.06
CA VAL A 194 -0.60 -1.08 2.19
C VAL A 194 -1.72 -0.08 1.80
N PRO A 195 -1.45 1.08 1.16
CA PRO A 195 -2.52 1.97 0.71
C PRO A 195 -3.54 1.30 -0.24
N ALA A 196 -3.09 0.43 -1.14
CA ALA A 196 -4.02 -0.27 -2.03
C ALA A 196 -4.80 -1.38 -1.29
N GLN A 197 -4.18 -2.05 -0.31
CA GLN A 197 -4.88 -2.99 0.58
C GLN A 197 -5.95 -2.26 1.40
N MET A 198 -5.66 -1.04 1.86
CA MET A 198 -6.59 -0.19 2.61
C MET A 198 -7.78 0.27 1.76
N GLY A 199 -7.53 0.80 0.56
CA GLY A 199 -8.61 1.19 -0.35
C GLY A 199 -9.47 -0.01 -0.78
N LEU A 200 -8.85 -1.17 -0.94
CA LEU A 200 -9.59 -2.41 -1.16
C LEU A 200 -10.46 -2.79 0.04
N ALA A 201 -9.90 -2.79 1.26
CA ALA A 201 -10.64 -3.10 2.47
C ALA A 201 -11.85 -2.15 2.65
N TYR A 202 -11.65 -0.86 2.40
CA TYR A 202 -12.71 0.14 2.44
C TYR A 202 -13.79 -0.13 1.38
N MET A 203 -13.40 -0.34 0.11
CA MET A 203 -14.34 -0.68 -0.97
C MET A 203 -15.17 -1.92 -0.62
N MET A 204 -14.54 -2.92 0.00
CA MET A 204 -15.21 -4.13 0.44
C MET A 204 -16.14 -3.88 1.63
N GLY A 205 -16.00 -2.80 2.39
CA GLY A 205 -16.85 -2.50 3.54
C GLY A 205 -16.34 -3.06 4.86
N TYR A 206 -15.06 -3.43 4.95
CA TYR A 206 -14.45 -3.80 6.23
C TYR A 206 -14.28 -2.56 7.12
N SER A 207 -14.56 -2.72 8.41
CA SER A 207 -14.35 -1.68 9.41
C SER A 207 -14.37 -2.30 10.83
N PRO A 208 -13.44 -1.93 11.72
CA PRO A 208 -12.29 -1.05 11.48
C PRO A 208 -11.17 -1.72 10.65
N ILE A 209 -10.28 -0.91 10.08
CA ILE A 209 -9.06 -1.37 9.41
C ILE A 209 -7.90 -1.28 10.40
N ILE A 210 -7.13 -2.35 10.56
CA ILE A 210 -6.01 -2.43 11.51
C ILE A 210 -4.73 -2.70 10.72
N LEU A 211 -3.77 -1.79 10.82
CA LEU A 211 -2.45 -1.91 10.21
C LEU A 211 -1.52 -2.68 11.15
N VAL A 212 -0.90 -3.75 10.66
CA VAL A 212 0.06 -4.57 11.41
C VAL A 212 1.37 -4.62 10.62
N GLY A 213 2.52 -4.37 11.25
CA GLY A 213 3.79 -4.33 10.49
C GLY A 213 3.88 -3.13 9.54
N CYS A 214 3.11 -2.06 9.74
CA CYS A 214 3.15 -0.87 8.89
C CYS A 214 4.04 0.22 9.51
N ASP A 215 5.24 -0.18 9.93
CA ASP A 215 6.14 0.66 10.74
C ASP A 215 6.80 1.80 9.96
N PHE A 216 7.11 1.57 8.67
CA PHE A 216 7.93 2.47 7.85
C PHE A 216 9.30 2.83 8.49
N GLY A 217 9.80 1.96 9.39
CA GLY A 217 11.17 1.99 9.89
C GLY A 217 12.16 1.37 8.90
N ILE A 218 13.45 1.42 9.24
CA ILE A 218 14.52 0.83 8.43
C ILE A 218 14.49 -0.70 8.46
N ASP A 219 14.22 -1.27 9.62
CA ASP A 219 14.18 -2.71 9.79
C ASP A 219 12.96 -3.29 9.06
N ARG A 220 13.07 -4.55 8.67
CA ARG A 220 11.98 -5.29 8.05
C ARG A 220 11.74 -6.57 8.83
N PHE A 221 10.51 -7.06 8.74
CA PHE A 221 10.18 -8.38 9.28
C PHE A 221 10.97 -9.49 8.58
N ARG A 222 11.04 -10.63 9.25
CA ARG A 222 11.65 -11.83 8.72
C ARG A 222 10.56 -12.73 8.13
N ALA A 223 10.60 -12.92 6.81
CA ALA A 223 9.62 -13.73 6.12
C ALA A 223 9.90 -15.22 6.30
N TRP A 224 8.84 -16.02 6.41
CA TRP A 224 8.92 -17.47 6.44
C TRP A 224 8.65 -18.03 5.06
N HIS A 225 9.59 -18.82 4.56
CA HIS A 225 9.49 -19.53 3.29
C HIS A 225 9.54 -21.02 3.54
N TYR A 226 8.83 -21.79 2.72
CA TYR A 226 8.95 -23.24 2.76
C TYR A 226 9.90 -23.70 1.66
N GLU A 227 11.08 -24.15 2.07
CA GLU A 227 12.03 -24.77 1.15
C GLU A 227 11.64 -26.23 0.97
N LYS A 228 11.09 -26.56 -0.22
CA LYS A 228 10.91 -27.93 -0.65
C LYS A 228 12.30 -28.56 -0.80
N ARG A 229 12.58 -29.70 -0.16
CA ARG A 229 13.66 -30.56 -0.65
C ARG A 229 13.10 -31.34 -1.83
N GLU A 230 13.81 -31.32 -2.95
CA GLU A 230 13.54 -32.26 -4.03
C GLU A 230 13.85 -33.67 -3.54
N ALA A 231 12.83 -34.37 -3.03
CA ALA A 231 12.88 -35.81 -2.87
C ALA A 231 12.25 -36.41 -4.12
N TRP A 232 13.09 -36.84 -5.07
CA TRP A 232 12.66 -37.68 -6.18
C TRP A 232 12.32 -39.06 -5.61
N ILE A 233 11.07 -39.27 -5.21
CA ILE A 233 10.58 -40.59 -4.79
C ILE A 233 9.92 -41.22 -6.01
N GLY A 234 10.65 -42.10 -6.69
CA GLY A 234 10.10 -42.94 -7.75
C GLY A 234 9.05 -43.88 -7.18
N GLY A 235 7.80 -43.74 -7.63
CA GLY A 235 6.71 -44.66 -7.34
C GLY A 235 6.19 -45.27 -8.65
N HIS A 236 5.96 -46.59 -8.64
CA HIS A 236 5.67 -47.42 -9.81
C HIS A 236 4.35 -47.11 -10.55
N ASP A 237 3.47 -46.23 -10.03
CA ASP A 237 2.10 -46.06 -10.54
C ASP A 237 1.77 -44.65 -11.07
N GLY A 238 2.81 -43.93 -11.53
CA GLY A 238 2.65 -42.63 -12.17
C GLY A 238 3.08 -41.46 -11.29
N TRP A 239 3.66 -40.46 -11.97
CA TRP A 239 4.25 -39.25 -11.41
C TRP A 239 3.21 -38.30 -10.82
N TRP A 240 2.68 -38.65 -9.66
CA TRP A 240 1.94 -37.71 -8.83
C TRP A 240 2.86 -37.20 -7.73
N PRO A 241 3.14 -35.88 -7.63
CA PRO A 241 3.84 -35.34 -6.48
C PRO A 241 2.96 -35.53 -5.25
N ARG A 242 3.10 -36.68 -4.57
CA ARG A 242 2.48 -36.88 -3.27
C ARG A 242 3.06 -35.80 -2.36
N MET A 243 2.17 -34.98 -1.78
CA MET A 243 2.51 -33.90 -0.86
C MET A 243 3.01 -34.49 0.46
N TRP A 244 4.23 -35.01 0.47
CA TRP A 244 4.91 -35.50 1.67
C TRP A 244 5.79 -34.37 2.26
N PRO A 245 5.95 -34.28 3.59
CA PRO A 245 6.48 -33.13 4.31
C PRO A 245 8.01 -33.07 4.27
N PHE A 246 8.63 -33.24 3.11
CA PHE A 246 10.09 -33.22 2.96
C PHE A 246 10.64 -31.79 2.77
N GLY A 247 10.05 -30.79 3.40
CA GLY A 247 10.59 -29.42 3.38
C GLY A 247 10.77 -28.88 4.78
N LYS A 248 11.51 -27.77 4.87
CA LYS A 248 11.71 -27.05 6.12
C LYS A 248 11.21 -25.62 5.95
N TRP A 249 10.65 -25.08 7.02
CA TRP A 249 10.42 -23.66 7.15
C TRP A 249 11.76 -22.98 7.37
N VAL A 250 12.03 -21.97 6.55
CA VAL A 250 13.26 -21.17 6.64
C VAL A 250 12.86 -19.72 6.75
N GLN A 251 13.43 -19.07 7.74
CA GLN A 251 13.27 -17.66 7.95
C GLN A 251 14.33 -16.93 7.14
N GLN A 252 13.92 -15.98 6.30
CA GLN A 252 14.82 -15.15 5.52
C GLN A 252 14.54 -13.66 5.83
N PRO A 253 15.59 -12.83 5.97
CA PRO A 253 15.39 -11.40 6.05
C PRO A 253 14.77 -10.92 4.73
N VAL A 254 13.66 -10.19 4.80
CA VAL A 254 13.19 -9.48 3.62
C VAL A 254 14.23 -8.44 3.27
N GLN A 255 14.76 -8.47 2.05
CA GLN A 255 15.81 -7.54 1.60
C GLN A 255 15.44 -6.12 2.03
N SER A 256 16.35 -5.51 2.80
CA SER A 256 16.23 -4.12 3.18
C SER A 256 16.22 -3.28 1.91
N LEU A 257 15.40 -2.23 1.91
CA LEU A 257 15.57 -1.17 0.92
C LEU A 257 16.96 -0.56 1.15
N SER A 258 17.55 0.03 0.11
CA SER A 258 18.86 0.70 0.22
C SER A 258 18.90 1.52 1.52
N THR A 259 19.85 1.19 2.39
CA THR A 259 20.11 1.90 3.65
C THR A 259 20.94 3.16 3.41
N GLU A 260 21.24 3.47 2.15
CA GLU A 260 21.81 4.76 1.78
C GLU A 260 20.83 5.84 2.25
N HIS A 261 21.31 6.69 3.16
CA HIS A 261 20.54 7.79 3.77
C HIS A 261 19.51 7.36 4.83
N VAL A 262 19.95 6.58 5.82
CA VAL A 262 19.21 6.42 7.07
C VAL A 262 19.12 7.77 7.80
N VAL A 263 17.91 8.14 8.20
CA VAL A 263 17.63 9.33 9.02
C VAL A 263 16.83 8.94 10.25
N ARG A 264 16.94 9.73 11.32
CA ARG A 264 16.12 9.57 12.51
C ARG A 264 14.84 10.40 12.37
N ALA A 265 13.68 9.75 12.47
CA ALA A 265 12.39 10.43 12.47
C ALA A 265 12.17 11.24 13.76
N GLU A 266 11.15 12.11 13.75
CA GLU A 266 10.83 12.98 14.90
C GLU A 266 10.55 12.21 16.19
N ASN A 267 10.03 10.99 16.08
CA ASN A 267 9.74 10.12 17.21
C ASN A 267 10.91 9.18 17.59
N GLY A 268 12.10 9.40 17.03
CA GLY A 268 13.32 8.67 17.35
C GLY A 268 13.56 7.40 16.53
N VAL A 269 12.57 6.92 15.76
CA VAL A 269 12.69 5.71 14.95
C VAL A 269 13.56 5.96 13.71
N MET A 270 14.45 5.02 13.39
CA MET A 270 15.28 5.09 12.19
C MET A 270 14.47 4.73 10.95
N THR A 271 14.60 5.53 9.90
CA THR A 271 13.88 5.37 8.63
C THR A 271 14.78 5.79 7.46
N CYS A 272 14.30 5.67 6.22
CA CYS A 272 14.99 6.17 5.04
C CYS A 272 14.00 6.92 4.13
N ALA A 273 14.52 7.61 3.11
CA ALA A 273 13.71 8.44 2.21
C ALA A 273 12.56 7.65 1.54
N VAL A 274 12.80 6.40 1.11
CA VAL A 274 11.77 5.56 0.48
C VAL A 274 10.67 5.18 1.46
N GLN A 275 11.02 4.86 2.72
CA GLN A 275 10.02 4.51 3.73
C GLN A 275 9.18 5.73 4.15
N ALA A 276 9.79 6.91 4.29
CA ALA A 276 9.06 8.15 4.50
C ALA A 276 8.10 8.46 3.33
N TYR A 277 8.55 8.21 2.08
CA TYR A 277 7.70 8.32 0.90
C TYR A 277 6.55 7.30 0.88
N TYR A 278 6.75 6.09 1.40
CA TYR A 278 5.69 5.10 1.59
C TYR A 278 4.69 5.50 2.69
N LYS A 279 5.16 6.08 3.81
CA LYS A 279 4.27 6.69 4.81
C LYS A 279 3.41 7.79 4.18
N ARG A 280 4.03 8.71 3.43
CA ARG A 280 3.31 9.76 2.67
C ARG A 280 2.26 9.15 1.74
N SER A 281 2.63 8.11 1.00
CA SER A 281 1.74 7.36 0.10
C SER A 281 0.56 6.71 0.83
N LEU A 282 0.78 6.14 2.02
CA LEU A 282 -0.29 5.58 2.85
C LEU A 282 -1.29 6.66 3.27
N LEU A 283 -0.80 7.78 3.78
CA LEU A 283 -1.65 8.89 4.24
C LEU A 283 -2.43 9.53 3.08
N CYS A 284 -1.80 9.63 1.91
CA CYS A 284 -2.46 9.99 0.66
C CYS A 284 -3.61 9.01 0.33
N GLY A 285 -3.36 7.71 0.35
CA GLY A 285 -4.40 6.70 0.14
C GLY A 285 -5.55 6.83 1.14
N TRP A 286 -5.21 6.98 2.43
CA TRP A 286 -6.21 7.15 3.48
C TRP A 286 -7.08 8.39 3.24
N ARG A 287 -6.48 9.48 2.76
CA ARG A 287 -7.19 10.74 2.51
C ARG A 287 -8.27 10.62 1.42
N LEU A 288 -8.14 9.64 0.52
CA LEU A 288 -9.15 9.31 -0.50
C LEU A 288 -10.33 8.52 0.10
N ASP A 289 -10.07 7.59 1.01
CA ASP A 289 -11.07 6.65 1.52
C ASP A 289 -11.73 7.09 2.86
N GLN A 290 -11.00 7.81 3.70
CA GLN A 290 -11.43 8.41 4.98
C GLN A 290 -12.10 7.44 5.99
N GLY A 291 -11.66 6.19 6.01
CA GLY A 291 -12.10 5.18 6.97
C GLY A 291 -11.45 5.29 8.36
N GLN A 292 -12.02 4.57 9.34
CA GLN A 292 -11.36 4.34 10.63
C GLN A 292 -10.19 3.39 10.45
N VAL A 293 -9.00 3.86 10.78
CA VAL A 293 -7.74 3.11 10.65
C VAL A 293 -6.99 3.19 11.98
N PHE A 294 -6.57 2.02 12.45
CA PHE A 294 -5.77 1.85 13.65
C PHE A 294 -4.41 1.29 13.28
N GLU A 295 -3.39 1.69 14.01
CA GLU A 295 -2.06 1.09 13.94
C GLU A 295 -1.86 0.18 15.13
N ALA A 296 -1.81 -1.13 14.89
CA ALA A 296 -1.44 -2.08 15.92
C ALA A 296 0.07 -2.03 16.14
N VAL A 297 0.47 -1.62 17.33
CA VAL A 297 1.85 -1.59 17.77
C VAL A 297 2.07 -2.61 18.87
N TRP A 298 3.31 -3.00 19.06
CA TRP A 298 3.66 -3.99 20.07
C TRP A 298 4.06 -3.31 21.38
N GLY A 299 3.48 -3.77 22.49
CA GLY A 299 3.90 -3.38 23.84
C GLY A 299 3.60 -1.92 24.15
N LEU A 300 2.46 -1.40 23.66
CA LEU A 300 2.04 -0.01 23.83
C LEU A 300 2.03 0.37 25.32
N ASN A 301 1.51 -0.53 26.15
CA ASN A 301 1.37 -0.36 27.60
C ASN A 301 2.58 -0.88 28.39
N ARG A 302 3.59 -1.47 27.71
CA ARG A 302 4.77 -2.10 28.32
C ARG A 302 6.03 -1.24 28.24
N GLY A 303 5.93 -0.03 27.71
CA GLY A 303 7.08 0.88 27.54
C GLY A 303 8.09 0.39 26.50
N GLU A 304 7.66 -0.48 25.57
CA GLU A 304 8.57 -0.98 24.55
C GLU A 304 8.99 0.13 23.56
N PRO A 305 10.19 0.03 22.97
CA PRO A 305 10.64 1.00 21.99
C PRO A 305 9.66 1.09 20.81
N LYS A 306 9.36 2.32 20.39
CA LYS A 306 8.58 2.56 19.17
C LYS A 306 9.27 1.92 17.98
N THR A 307 8.52 1.16 17.19
CA THR A 307 9.01 0.56 15.93
C THR A 307 8.59 1.35 14.70
N SER A 308 7.54 2.16 14.82
CA SER A 308 6.90 2.84 13.70
C SER A 308 7.15 4.34 13.68
N ILE A 309 7.33 4.92 12.49
CA ILE A 309 7.32 6.38 12.26
C ILE A 309 5.91 6.94 12.03
N LEU A 310 4.88 6.10 11.97
CA LEU A 310 3.48 6.51 11.84
C LEU A 310 2.99 7.06 13.18
N GLU A 311 2.36 8.24 13.14
CA GLU A 311 1.84 8.93 14.34
C GLU A 311 0.44 9.52 14.09
N GLU A 312 -0.05 9.43 12.86
CA GLU A 312 -1.29 10.08 12.43
C GLU A 312 -2.54 9.25 12.75
N PHE A 313 -2.40 7.94 12.91
CA PHE A 313 -3.48 7.02 13.29
C PHE A 313 -3.43 6.67 14.78
N VAL A 314 -4.56 6.18 15.30
CA VAL A 314 -4.65 5.72 16.68
C VAL A 314 -3.82 4.46 16.86
N LYS A 315 -2.93 4.48 17.86
CA LYS A 315 -2.13 3.32 18.23
C LYS A 315 -2.91 2.43 19.18
N VAL A 316 -2.87 1.13 18.93
CA VAL A 316 -3.54 0.11 19.75
C VAL A 316 -2.57 -1.03 20.04
N ASP A 317 -2.73 -1.69 21.18
CA ASP A 317 -1.90 -2.84 21.51
C ASP A 317 -2.32 -4.06 20.69
N MET A 318 -1.35 -4.72 20.06
CA MET A 318 -1.61 -5.88 19.20
C MET A 318 -2.20 -7.07 19.97
N GLU A 319 -1.76 -7.34 21.20
CA GLU A 319 -2.26 -8.46 21.99
C GLU A 319 -3.73 -8.24 22.36
N GLU A 320 -4.05 -7.06 22.90
CA GLU A 320 -5.41 -6.67 23.27
C GLU A 320 -6.35 -6.64 22.06
N THR A 321 -5.86 -6.19 20.92
CA THR A 321 -6.63 -6.15 19.67
C THR A 321 -6.97 -7.56 19.17
N ILE A 322 -6.02 -8.49 19.23
CA ILE A 322 -6.26 -9.90 18.86
C ILE A 322 -7.20 -10.56 19.87
N GLU A 323 -6.97 -10.40 21.17
CA GLU A 323 -7.81 -11.01 22.22
C GLU A 323 -9.27 -10.57 22.11
N SER A 324 -9.50 -9.26 21.94
CA SER A 324 -10.85 -8.69 21.81
C SER A 324 -11.45 -8.83 20.42
N GLN A 325 -10.72 -9.38 19.44
CA GLN A 325 -11.10 -9.43 18.03
C GLN A 325 -11.48 -8.04 17.47
N GLY A 326 -10.77 -7.00 17.93
CA GLY A 326 -11.03 -5.60 17.58
C GLY A 326 -12.28 -4.98 18.21
N ALA A 327 -12.94 -5.65 19.16
CA ALA A 327 -14.12 -5.10 19.84
C ALA A 327 -13.78 -3.87 20.70
N ASN A 328 -12.57 -3.82 21.27
CA ASN A 328 -12.06 -2.70 22.08
C ASN A 328 -11.86 -1.41 21.27
N LEU A 329 -11.82 -1.49 19.94
CA LEU A 329 -11.52 -0.34 19.07
C LEU A 329 -12.67 0.66 18.95
N LYS A 330 -13.90 0.26 19.32
CA LYS A 330 -15.10 1.11 19.18
C LYS A 330 -15.03 2.38 20.03
N GLU A 331 -14.33 2.32 21.15
CA GLU A 331 -14.20 3.44 22.09
C GLU A 331 -13.04 4.38 21.74
N LEU A 332 -12.13 3.92 20.87
CA LEU A 332 -10.91 4.64 20.47
C LEU A 332 -11.07 5.38 19.13
N VAL A 333 -12.31 5.55 18.68
CA VAL A 333 -12.66 6.15 17.39
C VAL A 333 -12.37 7.65 17.44
N LEU A 334 -11.41 8.09 16.63
CA LEU A 334 -11.23 9.51 16.35
C LEU A 334 -12.29 9.97 15.34
N THR A 335 -12.72 11.22 15.46
CA THR A 335 -13.53 11.84 14.42
C THR A 335 -12.73 11.90 13.12
N GLN A 336 -13.42 11.79 11.97
CA GLN A 336 -12.76 11.94 10.67
C GLN A 336 -12.02 13.28 10.56
N LYS A 337 -12.52 14.35 11.21
CA LYS A 337 -11.90 15.66 11.27
C LYS A 337 -10.54 15.63 11.99
N GLU A 338 -10.43 14.90 13.09
CA GLU A 338 -9.18 14.75 13.83
C GLU A 338 -8.13 13.97 13.06
N ILE A 339 -8.49 12.82 12.50
CA ILE A 339 -7.56 12.02 11.68
C ILE A 339 -7.12 12.85 10.47
N ARG A 340 -8.06 13.54 9.81
CA ARG A 340 -7.77 14.42 8.67
C ARG A 340 -6.79 15.52 9.06
N TYR A 341 -7.01 16.21 10.17
CA TYR A 341 -6.09 17.24 10.65
C TYR A 341 -4.68 16.69 10.84
N ARG A 342 -4.53 15.52 11.49
CA ARG A 342 -3.21 14.89 11.69
C ARG A 342 -2.53 14.53 10.36
N CYS A 343 -3.27 13.89 9.45
CA CYS A 343 -2.75 13.51 8.14
C CYS A 343 -2.38 14.73 7.28
N ASP A 344 -3.29 15.70 7.15
CA ASP A 344 -3.10 16.90 6.31
C ASP A 344 -1.95 17.77 6.87
N LYS A 345 -1.76 17.82 8.20
CA LYS A 345 -0.61 18.48 8.83
C LYS A 345 0.71 17.85 8.42
N TYR A 346 0.81 16.51 8.48
CA TYR A 346 1.99 15.78 8.00
C TYR A 346 2.21 15.98 6.49
N LEU A 347 1.17 15.80 5.67
CA LEU A 347 1.26 15.95 4.22
C LEU A 347 1.71 17.36 3.81
N THR A 348 1.25 18.40 4.53
CA THR A 348 1.68 19.79 4.32
C THR A 348 3.18 19.97 4.58
N ARG A 349 3.76 19.30 5.59
CA ARG A 349 5.22 19.29 5.81
C ARG A 349 5.95 18.67 4.61
N GLN A 350 5.35 17.65 4.00
CA GLN A 350 5.83 16.97 2.79
C GLN A 350 5.41 17.67 1.49
N LYS A 351 4.94 18.93 1.56
CA LYS A 351 4.49 19.71 0.39
C LYS A 351 3.44 19.01 -0.49
N THR A 352 2.62 18.18 0.13
CA THR A 352 1.51 17.46 -0.48
C THR A 352 0.20 17.99 0.07
N TYR A 353 -0.74 18.35 -0.80
CA TYR A 353 -1.99 19.01 -0.45
C TYR A 353 -3.18 18.24 -1.02
N ALA A 354 -4.25 18.12 -0.23
CA ALA A 354 -5.47 17.41 -0.56
C ALA A 354 -6.59 18.41 -0.91
N MET A 355 -7.09 18.33 -2.13
CA MET A 355 -8.12 19.22 -2.65
C MET A 355 -9.44 18.44 -2.76
N PRO A 356 -10.37 18.58 -1.80
CA PRO A 356 -11.71 18.02 -1.94
C PRO A 356 -12.46 18.69 -3.11
N LEU A 357 -13.10 17.87 -3.93
CA LEU A 357 -13.95 18.25 -5.05
C LEU A 357 -15.41 18.23 -4.59
N GLY A 358 -16.03 19.40 -4.53
CA GLY A 358 -17.42 19.60 -4.11
C GLY A 358 -17.59 20.07 -2.66
N PRO A 359 -18.79 20.55 -2.29
CA PRO A 359 -19.07 20.99 -0.93
C PRO A 359 -19.05 19.77 0.01
N GLU A 360 -18.38 19.92 1.15
CA GLU A 360 -18.35 18.87 2.17
C GLU A 360 -19.78 18.46 2.59
N GLY A 361 -20.04 17.16 2.74
CA GLY A 361 -21.32 16.66 3.23
C GLY A 361 -22.44 16.50 2.19
N THR A 362 -22.19 16.75 0.90
CA THR A 362 -23.24 16.69 -0.15
C THR A 362 -23.61 15.29 -0.64
N GLY A 363 -23.00 14.22 -0.11
CA GLY A 363 -23.32 12.82 -0.48
C GLY A 363 -22.98 12.41 -1.92
N ALA A 364 -22.77 13.37 -2.83
CA ALA A 364 -22.22 13.18 -4.16
C ALA A 364 -20.70 13.04 -4.03
N GLY A 365 -20.21 11.79 -4.09
CA GLY A 365 -18.80 11.38 -3.96
C GLY A 365 -17.79 12.53 -4.06
N VAL A 366 -17.37 13.03 -2.90
CA VAL A 366 -16.34 14.07 -2.79
C VAL A 366 -15.05 13.44 -3.28
N GLY A 367 -14.73 13.63 -4.55
CA GLY A 367 -13.41 13.25 -5.07
C GLY A 367 -12.37 14.07 -4.33
N VAL A 368 -11.21 13.49 -4.02
CA VAL A 368 -10.09 14.25 -3.47
C VAL A 368 -8.96 14.17 -4.49
N VAL A 369 -8.39 15.32 -4.84
CA VAL A 369 -7.19 15.39 -5.65
C VAL A 369 -6.00 15.66 -4.77
N LEU A 370 -4.97 14.83 -4.87
CA LEU A 370 -3.73 15.00 -4.14
C LEU A 370 -2.68 15.57 -5.09
N GLN A 371 -2.06 16.66 -4.69
CA GLN A 371 -1.05 17.34 -5.51
C GLN A 371 0.17 17.68 -4.68
N GLU A 372 1.34 17.31 -5.18
CA GLU A 372 2.61 17.82 -4.70
C GLU A 372 2.84 19.22 -5.29
N MET A 373 3.05 20.20 -4.41
CA MET A 373 3.18 21.60 -4.81
C MET A 373 4.32 22.27 -4.04
N ASN A 374 5.42 22.59 -4.74
CA ASN A 374 6.52 23.37 -4.17
C ASN A 374 6.08 24.77 -3.74
N ASN A 375 5.11 25.36 -4.45
CA ASN A 375 4.48 26.62 -4.11
C ASN A 375 2.95 26.51 -4.27
N TRP A 376 2.30 25.92 -3.27
CA TRP A 376 0.87 25.69 -3.30
C TRP A 376 0.05 26.99 -3.42
N ARG A 377 0.51 28.13 -2.87
CA ARG A 377 -0.18 29.42 -3.01
C ARG A 377 -0.29 29.89 -4.46
N LYS A 378 0.68 29.53 -5.30
CA LYS A 378 0.65 29.82 -6.75
C LYS A 378 -0.10 28.73 -7.53
N THR A 379 0.14 27.46 -7.19
CA THR A 379 -0.35 26.31 -7.97
C THR A 379 -1.82 25.98 -7.67
N LEU A 380 -2.26 26.14 -6.42
CA LEU A 380 -3.62 25.80 -5.99
C LEU A 380 -4.69 26.62 -6.73
N PRO A 381 -4.58 27.95 -6.89
CA PRO A 381 -5.56 28.71 -7.69
C PRO A 381 -5.61 28.29 -9.16
N MET A 382 -4.45 27.98 -9.76
CA MET A 382 -4.40 27.51 -11.15
C MET A 382 -5.12 26.17 -11.31
N TYR A 383 -4.87 25.24 -10.38
CA TYR A 383 -5.47 23.92 -10.41
C TYR A 383 -6.97 23.98 -10.11
N ALA A 384 -7.38 24.82 -9.15
CA ALA A 384 -8.78 25.06 -8.85
C ALA A 384 -9.54 25.56 -10.07
N ARG A 385 -8.98 26.52 -10.82
CA ARG A 385 -9.56 27.01 -12.08
C ARG A 385 -9.73 25.89 -13.12
N THR A 386 -8.73 25.01 -13.28
CA THR A 386 -8.84 23.86 -14.20
C THR A 386 -9.97 22.90 -13.80
N LEU A 387 -10.12 22.65 -12.50
CA LEU A 387 -11.18 21.79 -11.99
C LEU A 387 -12.56 22.45 -12.10
N GLU A 388 -12.67 23.76 -11.88
CA GLU A 388 -13.88 24.55 -12.12
C GLU A 388 -14.30 24.53 -13.59
N GLN A 389 -13.35 24.63 -14.51
CA GLN A 389 -13.60 24.45 -15.95
C GLN A 389 -14.13 23.05 -16.28
N ALA A 390 -13.74 22.03 -15.50
CA ALA A 390 -14.28 20.67 -15.59
C ALA A 390 -15.60 20.48 -14.79
N GLY A 391 -16.23 21.57 -14.34
CA GLY A 391 -17.51 21.55 -13.61
C GLY A 391 -17.41 21.10 -12.14
N LYS A 392 -16.20 21.10 -11.55
CA LYS A 392 -16.00 20.78 -10.13
C LYS A 392 -15.98 22.06 -9.30
N LYS A 393 -16.74 22.10 -8.20
CA LYS A 393 -16.71 23.22 -7.24
C LYS A 393 -15.62 23.01 -6.20
N ILE A 394 -14.86 24.06 -5.88
CA ILE A 394 -13.77 24.02 -4.90
C ILE A 394 -13.88 25.24 -3.99
N ASP A 395 -13.81 25.03 -2.69
CA ASP A 395 -13.69 26.11 -1.72
C ASP A 395 -12.22 26.57 -1.63
N LEU A 396 -11.80 27.37 -2.61
CA LEU A 396 -10.41 27.84 -2.68
C LEU A 396 -10.03 28.72 -1.48
N ILE A 397 -10.96 29.53 -0.97
CA ILE A 397 -10.73 30.44 0.16
C ILE A 397 -10.54 29.63 1.45
N GLY A 398 -11.46 28.71 1.74
CA GLY A 398 -11.37 27.84 2.91
C GLY A 398 -10.12 26.96 2.89
N LEU A 399 -9.78 26.36 1.73
CA LEU A 399 -8.55 25.58 1.58
C LEU A 399 -7.30 26.41 1.79
N THR A 400 -7.27 27.64 1.27
CA THR A 400 -6.11 28.53 1.46
C THR A 400 -5.94 28.89 2.93
N ALA A 401 -7.02 29.28 3.62
CA ALA A 401 -6.97 29.59 5.04
C ALA A 401 -6.52 28.37 5.88
N TYR A 402 -7.03 27.19 5.55
CA TYR A 402 -6.68 25.94 6.22
C TYR A 402 -5.19 25.57 6.05
N TYR A 403 -4.66 25.61 4.83
CA TYR A 403 -3.25 25.30 4.60
C TYR A 403 -2.29 26.37 5.12
N ASP A 404 -2.71 27.64 5.13
CA ASP A 404 -1.97 28.69 5.82
C ASP A 404 -1.85 28.42 7.32
N GLN A 405 -2.93 27.98 7.96
CA GLN A 405 -2.92 27.59 9.37
C GLN A 405 -1.94 26.43 9.60
N LEU A 406 -2.06 25.34 8.83
CA LEU A 406 -1.17 24.18 8.98
C LEU A 406 0.30 24.53 8.75
N GLU A 407 0.64 25.37 7.77
CA GLU A 407 2.02 25.82 7.56
C GLU A 407 2.54 26.67 8.73
N ARG A 408 1.72 27.54 9.31
CA ARG A 408 2.11 28.33 10.50
C ARG A 408 2.39 27.42 11.69
N GLU A 409 1.50 26.47 11.97
CA GLU A 409 1.67 25.50 13.05
C GLU A 409 2.94 24.67 12.86
N ASN A 410 3.16 24.14 11.65
CA ASN A 410 4.37 23.37 11.33
C ASN A 410 5.66 24.19 11.50
N LYS A 411 5.65 25.47 11.11
CA LYS A 411 6.80 26.38 11.34
C LYS A 411 7.04 26.65 12.82
N ALA A 412 5.97 26.85 13.59
CA ALA A 412 6.04 27.09 15.03
C ALA A 412 6.63 25.87 15.76
N GLU A 413 6.17 24.66 15.42
CA GLU A 413 6.70 23.41 15.98
C GLU A 413 8.17 23.18 15.63
N ALA A 414 8.55 23.42 14.37
CA ALA A 414 9.95 23.32 13.95
C ALA A 414 10.85 24.33 14.69
N LYS A 415 10.36 25.56 14.94
CA LYS A 415 11.08 26.56 15.73
C LYS A 415 11.21 26.14 17.20
N ALA A 416 10.12 25.64 17.80
CA ALA A 416 10.12 25.16 19.18
C ALA A 416 11.07 23.97 19.37
N LYS A 417 11.12 23.05 18.40
CA LYS A 417 12.05 21.91 18.43
C LYS A 417 13.52 22.36 18.38
N LYS A 418 13.87 23.26 17.45
CA LYS A 418 15.22 23.83 17.37
C LYS A 418 15.64 24.57 18.64
N ALA A 419 14.69 25.25 19.29
CA ALA A 419 14.96 25.95 20.55
C ALA A 419 15.30 24.97 21.70
N LYS A 420 14.65 23.80 21.75
CA LYS A 420 14.98 22.74 22.72
C LYS A 420 16.35 22.12 22.44
N GLU A 421 16.61 21.78 21.18
CA GLU A 421 17.89 21.16 20.77
C GLU A 421 19.10 22.07 21.03
N GLY A 422 18.93 23.41 20.99
CA GLY A 422 19.98 24.38 21.30
C GLY A 422 20.14 24.70 22.80
N GLN A 423 19.31 24.16 23.68
CA GLN A 423 19.44 24.29 25.14
C GLN A 423 20.11 23.05 25.77
N ASP A 424 20.04 21.91 25.08
CA ASP A 424 20.57 20.62 25.55
C ASP A 424 21.99 20.31 25.02
N GLY A 425 22.63 21.24 24.30
CA GLY A 425 24.00 21.14 23.81
C GLY A 425 24.80 22.38 24.17
#